data_AF-A0A964NQY0-F1
#
_entry.id   AF-A0A964NQY0-F1
#
_cell.length_a   1.000
_cell.length_b   1.000
_cell.length_c   1.000
_cell.angle_alpha   90.00
_cell.angle_beta   90.00
_cell.angle_gamma   90.00
#
_symmetry.space_group_name_H-M   'P 1'
#
loop_
_entity.id
_entity.type
_entity.pdbx_description
1 polymer ?
#
loop_
_entity_poly.entity_id
_entity_poly.type
_entity_poly.pdbx_seq_one_letter_code
_entity_poly.pdbx_strand_id
1 'polypeptide(L)' 'MHKPAITQMPIHETIANRWSGRAYDANQVVTQGQIIALLEAARWAPSCYGDQPWRFIIWDKHIDMPAWQQAFDC' A
#
# COMPACT_ATOMS: atom_id res chain seq x y z
N MET A 1 5.11 -10.62 15.21
CA MET A 1 5.26 -12.05 14.85
C MET A 1 6.09 -12.15 13.60
N HIS A 2 7.20 -12.90 13.60
CA HIS A 2 7.96 -13.20 12.40
C HIS A 2 7.35 -14.44 11.73
N LYS A 3 6.82 -14.29 10.52
CA LYS A 3 6.10 -15.35 9.79
C LYS A 3 6.47 -15.30 8.30
N PRO A 4 7.66 -15.78 7.93
CA PRO A 4 8.09 -15.77 6.54
C PRO A 4 7.22 -16.71 5.69
N ALA A 5 7.03 -16.36 4.42
CA ALA A 5 6.38 -17.19 3.43
C ALA A 5 7.14 -18.51 3.25
N ILE A 6 6.41 -19.62 3.07
CA ILE A 6 7.01 -20.90 2.72
C ILE A 6 7.35 -20.85 1.23
N THR A 7 8.64 -20.86 0.90
CA THR A 7 9.13 -20.82 -0.47
C THR A 7 9.98 -22.05 -0.76
N GLN A 8 10.02 -22.48 -2.03
CA GLN A 8 10.87 -23.61 -2.45
C GLN A 8 12.35 -23.23 -2.53
N MET A 9 12.65 -21.94 -2.71
CA MET A 9 13.99 -21.37 -2.78
C MET A 9 14.06 -20.09 -1.93
N PRO A 10 15.24 -19.71 -1.42
CA PRO A 10 15.41 -18.42 -0.76
C PRO A 10 15.07 -17.27 -1.70
N ILE A 11 14.37 -16.27 -1.17
CA ILE A 11 14.07 -15.01 -1.86
C ILE A 11 14.41 -13.84 -0.94
N HIS A 12 14.38 -12.62 -1.48
CA HIS A 12 14.67 -11.41 -0.71
C HIS A 12 13.79 -11.31 0.56
N GLU A 13 14.40 -10.94 1.68
CA GLU A 13 13.75 -10.96 3.01
C GLU A 13 12.48 -10.11 3.05
N THR A 14 12.47 -8.94 2.39
CA THR A 14 11.27 -8.08 2.29
C THR A 14 10.07 -8.85 1.72
N ILE A 15 10.29 -9.68 0.70
CA ILE A 15 9.22 -10.45 0.05
C ILE A 15 8.85 -11.64 0.93
N ALA A 16 9.86 -12.34 1.48
CA ALA A 16 9.64 -13.47 2.37
C ALA A 16 8.81 -13.06 3.60
N ASN A 17 9.08 -11.90 4.18
CA ASN A 17 8.41 -11.42 5.40
C ASN A 17 7.06 -10.74 5.14
N ARG A 18 6.69 -10.50 3.87
CA ARG A 18 5.41 -9.90 3.52
C ARG A 18 4.28 -10.91 3.72
N TRP A 19 3.27 -10.51 4.48
CA TRP A 19 2.03 -11.26 4.67
C TRP A 19 0.82 -10.35 4.47
N SER A 20 -0.35 -10.94 4.19
CA SER A 20 -1.58 -10.18 3.92
C SER A 20 -2.27 -9.82 5.23
N GLY A 21 -1.95 -8.63 5.75
CA GLY A 21 -2.62 -7.98 6.88
C GLY A 21 -4.13 -7.90 6.69
N ARG A 22 -4.88 -8.19 7.74
CA ARG A 22 -6.36 -8.04 7.76
C ARG A 22 -6.88 -7.15 8.87
N ALA A 23 -6.02 -6.82 9.84
CA ALA A 23 -6.30 -5.88 10.91
C ALA A 23 -5.04 -5.04 11.13
N TYR A 24 -5.23 -3.75 11.33
CA TYR A 24 -4.18 -2.76 11.54
C TYR A 24 -4.49 -1.98 12.81
N ASP A 25 -3.46 -1.43 13.45
CA ASP A 25 -3.65 -0.51 14.57
C ASP A 25 -4.29 0.80 14.05
N ALA A 26 -5.48 1.13 14.55
CA ALA A 26 -6.24 2.30 14.14
C ALA A 26 -5.54 3.63 14.50
N ASN A 27 -4.65 3.61 15.50
CA ASN A 27 -3.91 4.76 15.99
C ASN A 27 -2.56 4.93 15.29
N GLN A 28 -2.08 3.91 14.57
CA GLN A 28 -0.84 4.02 13.82
C GLN A 28 -1.08 4.77 12.50
N VAL A 29 -0.54 5.99 12.43
CA VAL A 29 -0.67 6.84 11.24
C VAL A 29 0.39 6.46 10.20
N VAL A 30 -0.01 6.47 8.93
CA VAL A 30 0.90 6.46 7.78
C VAL A 30 1.13 7.92 7.39
N THR A 31 2.38 8.37 7.39
CA THR A 31 2.69 9.77 7.13
C THR A 31 2.50 10.12 5.65
N GLN A 32 2.28 11.41 5.36
CA GLN A 32 2.19 11.89 3.97
C GLN A 32 3.41 11.51 3.14
N GLY A 33 4.62 11.57 3.72
CA GLY A 33 5.85 11.16 3.04
C GLY A 33 5.88 9.67 2.70
N GLN A 34 5.34 8.81 3.58
CA GLN A 34 5.21 7.38 3.31
C GLN A 34 4.18 7.11 2.20
N ILE A 35 3.05 7.82 2.20
CA ILE A 35 2.05 7.73 1.13
C ILE A 35 2.68 8.10 -0.22
N ILE A 36 3.40 9.23 -0.28
CA ILE A 36 4.10 9.67 -1.50
C ILE A 36 5.12 8.61 -1.95
N ALA A 37 5.92 8.05 -1.03
CA ALA A 37 6.89 7.01 -1.37
C ALA A 37 6.23 5.76 -2.00
N LEU A 38 5.06 5.35 -1.49
CA LEU A 38 4.28 4.24 -2.06
C LEU A 38 3.77 4.59 -3.46
N LEU A 39 3.28 5.82 -3.67
CA LEU A 39 2.79 6.27 -4.97
C LEU A 39 3.92 6.42 -5.98
N GLU A 40 5.12 6.87 -5.59
CA GLU A 40 6.29 6.88 -6.46
C GLU A 40 6.68 5.47 -6.89
N ALA A 41 6.70 4.50 -5.97
CA ALA A 41 6.97 3.10 -6.32
C ALA A 41 5.95 2.57 -7.35
N ALA A 42 4.67 2.92 -7.18
CA ALA A 42 3.62 2.54 -8.12
C ALA A 42 3.76 3.26 -9.48
N ARG A 43 4.12 4.55 -9.47
CA ARG A 43 4.38 5.35 -10.67
C ARG A 43 5.54 4.82 -11.50
N TRP A 44 6.58 4.30 -10.85
CA TRP A 44 7.76 3.71 -11.49
C TRP A 44 7.56 2.27 -11.98
N ALA A 45 6.41 1.65 -11.72
CA ALA A 45 6.14 0.30 -12.20
C ALA A 45 6.15 0.26 -13.74
N PRO A 46 6.72 -0.79 -14.36
CA PRO A 46 6.63 -0.96 -15.81
C PRO A 46 5.19 -1.25 -16.23
N SER A 47 4.80 -0.75 -17.40
CA SER A 47 3.51 -1.04 -18.04
C SER A 47 3.70 -1.44 -19.50
N CYS A 48 2.72 -2.15 -20.06
CA CYS A 48 2.70 -2.45 -21.49
C CYS A 48 2.81 -1.16 -22.28
N TYR A 49 3.75 -1.09 -23.23
CA TYR A 49 4.06 0.10 -24.04
C TYR A 49 4.39 1.40 -23.26
N GLY A 50 4.54 1.34 -21.93
CA GLY A 50 4.70 2.54 -21.11
C GLY A 50 3.41 3.35 -20.92
N ASP A 51 2.25 2.77 -21.25
CA ASP A 51 0.94 3.45 -21.25
C ASP A 51 0.52 3.95 -19.87
N GLN A 52 1.05 3.34 -18.80
CA GLN A 52 0.72 3.66 -17.40
C GLN A 52 -0.80 3.77 -17.19
N PRO A 53 -1.60 2.74 -17.53
CA PRO A 53 -3.06 2.82 -17.56
C PRO A 53 -3.69 2.74 -16.16
N TRP A 54 -3.03 3.29 -15.14
CA TRP A 54 -3.47 3.30 -13.75
C TRP A 54 -3.80 4.71 -13.28
N ARG A 55 -4.75 4.80 -12.36
CA ARG A 55 -4.99 5.97 -11.52
C ARG A 55 -5.02 5.50 -10.07
N PHE A 56 -4.34 6.23 -9.21
CA PHE A 56 -4.36 5.98 -7.78
C PHE A 56 -5.27 7.02 -7.12
N ILE A 57 -6.24 6.55 -6.35
CA ILE A 57 -7.13 7.40 -5.55
C ILE A 57 -6.81 7.12 -4.08
N ILE A 58 -6.58 8.17 -3.31
CA ILE A 58 -6.19 8.09 -1.91
C ILE A 58 -7.21 8.89 -1.13
N TRP A 59 -7.84 8.24 -0.16
CA TRP A 59 -8.62 8.90 0.87
C TRP A 59 -7.80 8.90 2.14
N ASP A 60 -7.37 10.09 2.57
CA ASP A 60 -6.64 10.28 3.82
C ASP A 60 -7.59 10.85 4.88
N LYS A 61 -7.94 10.02 5.87
CA LYS A 61 -8.81 10.38 7.00
C LYS A 61 -8.32 11.60 7.78
N HIS A 62 -7.02 11.89 7.75
CA HIS A 62 -6.41 13.00 8.48
C HIS A 62 -6.43 14.32 7.70
N ILE A 63 -6.65 14.27 6.39
CA ILE A 63 -6.71 15.44 5.51
C ILE A 63 -8.17 15.80 5.19
N ASP A 64 -8.98 14.80 4.83
CA ASP A 64 -10.38 14.98 4.45
C ASP A 64 -11.23 13.82 5.00
N MET A 65 -11.63 13.99 6.27
CA MET A 65 -12.46 13.01 6.98
C MET A 65 -13.85 12.82 6.33
N PRO A 66 -14.57 13.87 5.87
CA PRO A 66 -15.83 13.68 5.15
C PRO A 66 -15.69 12.83 3.87
N ALA A 67 -14.71 13.12 3.01
CA ALA A 67 -14.51 12.34 1.78
C ALA A 67 -14.07 10.90 2.08
N TRP A 68 -13.23 10.70 3.10
CA TRP A 68 -12.85 9.36 3.56
C TRP A 68 -14.06 8.59 4.07
N GLN A 69 -14.91 9.21 4.90
CA GLN A 69 -16.10 8.56 5.46
C GLN A 69 -17.08 8.17 4.36
N GLN A 70 -17.32 9.07 3.39
CA GLN A 70 -18.15 8.76 2.23
C GLN A 70 -17.62 7.56 1.44
N ALA A 71 -16.30 7.47 1.22
CA ALA A 71 -15.70 6.34 0.52
C ALA A 71 -15.74 5.03 1.33
N PHE A 72 -15.70 5.13 2.66
CA PHE A 72 -15.75 3.98 3.57
C PHE A 72 -17.17 3.39 3.70
N ASP A 73 -18.20 4.23 3.64
CA ASP A 73 -19.60 3.83 3.79
C ASP A 73 -20.25 3.30 2.48
N CYS A 74 -19.57 3.45 1.34
CA CYS A 74 -19.98 2.89 0.05
C CYS A 74 -19.90 1.36 0.00
#